data_AF-A0A2J8B397-F1
#
_entry.id   AF-A0A2J8B397-F1
#
_cell.length_a   1.000
_cell.length_b   1.000
_cell.length_c   1.000
_cell.angle_alpha   90.00
_cell.angle_beta   90.00
_cell.angle_gamma   90.00
#
_symmetry.space_group_name_H-M   'P 1'
#
loop_
_entity.id
_entity.type
_entity.pdbx_description
1 polymer ?
#
loop_
_entity_poly.entity_id
_entity_poly.type
_entity_poly.pdbx_seq_one_letter_code
_entity_poly.pdbx_strand_id
1 'polypeptide(L)'
;MKKKHLAAAVLALSLAAAPVLTAYAATGWVSEQSGWVYYDTNGAKHKGWIQTKDGYYYMDLSDGTMTKGFKKVDSKWYYFGENGVMKTGWIKDNGKWYYCLENGSLVQSNWLKIGDNYYYMRGTGEMATGWRDMHGSWYYFKPDGRCAFKWRELNGRWYWLGTDGKMKTGWQQIDGTYYYFSAAGDMKTGWLSDGTNRYYMDSQNGGMSYGWKQIDGRWMCFNENGHMMTGWVKVNNKLYYLGTDGKMVADTTLTIDGVSYHFDGSGAYTGGNNVAATEVRLRKASGGQSGSTGQSGSASSSRSDAPGSRSSRGSGQDSDATSGPGVSRSGASSGNSSGNAGAAPEGWQ
;
A
#
# COMPACT_ATOMS: atom_id res chain seq x y z
N MET A 1 14.72 -113.97 11.45
CA MET A 1 14.85 -113.61 12.88
C MET A 1 15.64 -112.31 13.00
N LYS A 2 15.33 -111.51 14.04
CA LYS A 2 15.93 -110.24 14.52
C LYS A 2 17.46 -110.13 14.27
N LYS A 3 18.10 -108.97 13.99
CA LYS A 3 18.18 -107.72 14.77
C LYS A 3 18.79 -106.55 13.94
N LYS A 4 18.48 -105.32 14.39
CA LYS A 4 18.98 -103.98 14.00
C LYS A 4 20.49 -103.79 14.26
N HIS A 5 21.16 -102.80 13.63
CA HIS A 5 21.94 -101.72 14.28
C HIS A 5 22.41 -100.62 13.29
N LEU A 6 22.59 -99.42 13.85
CA LEU A 6 22.85 -98.07 13.30
C LEU A 6 24.21 -97.86 12.60
N ALA A 7 24.29 -96.78 11.80
CA ALA A 7 25.33 -95.74 11.73
C ALA A 7 25.60 -95.33 10.26
N ALA A 8 25.85 -94.08 9.84
CA ALA A 8 25.85 -92.77 10.45
C ALA A 8 25.75 -91.75 9.29
N ALA A 9 25.06 -90.63 9.52
CA ALA A 9 25.07 -89.50 8.60
C ALA A 9 26.39 -88.72 8.72
N VAL A 10 27.03 -88.42 7.59
CA VAL A 10 28.03 -87.35 7.50
C VAL A 10 27.44 -86.27 6.61
N LEU A 11 26.80 -85.28 7.24
CA LEU A 11 26.46 -84.02 6.61
C LEU A 11 27.76 -83.20 6.55
N ALA A 12 28.38 -83.12 5.38
CA ALA A 12 29.41 -82.13 5.12
C ALA A 12 28.74 -80.77 4.96
N LEU A 13 28.62 -80.02 6.06
CA LEU A 13 28.27 -78.60 6.05
C LEU A 13 29.48 -77.83 5.49
N SER A 14 29.56 -77.66 4.16
CA SER A 14 30.48 -76.69 3.58
C SER A 14 29.90 -75.29 3.83
N LEU A 15 30.33 -74.65 4.91
CA LEU A 15 30.04 -73.25 5.20
C LEU A 15 30.81 -72.38 4.19
N ALA A 16 30.25 -72.18 3.00
CA ALA A 16 30.75 -71.15 2.09
C ALA A 16 30.34 -69.79 2.65
N ALA A 17 31.29 -69.06 3.24
CA ALA A 17 31.13 -67.65 3.55
C ALA A 17 30.97 -66.90 2.21
N ALA A 18 29.72 -66.62 1.82
CA ALA A 18 29.48 -65.66 0.76
C ALA A 18 30.00 -64.30 1.23
N PRO A 19 30.87 -63.61 0.48
CA PRO A 19 31.21 -62.24 0.82
C PRO A 19 29.90 -61.43 0.74
N VAL A 20 29.48 -60.86 1.87
CA VAL A 20 28.49 -59.79 1.86
C VAL A 20 29.19 -58.63 1.16
N LEU A 21 28.94 -58.48 -0.14
CA LEU A 21 29.25 -57.25 -0.84
C LEU A 21 28.34 -56.19 -0.25
N THR A 22 28.83 -55.46 0.75
CA THR A 22 28.22 -54.19 1.13
C THR A 22 28.44 -53.26 -0.06
N ALA A 23 27.46 -53.21 -0.96
CA ALA A 23 27.38 -52.12 -1.92
C ALA A 23 27.26 -50.85 -1.07
N TYR A 24 28.31 -50.05 -1.01
CA TYR A 24 28.18 -48.69 -0.53
C TYR A 24 27.21 -48.02 -1.50
N ALA A 25 25.95 -47.87 -1.10
CA ALA A 25 25.03 -47.01 -1.81
C ALA A 25 25.73 -45.66 -1.97
N ALA A 26 25.86 -45.18 -3.20
CA ALA A 26 26.55 -43.93 -3.47
C ALA A 26 25.89 -42.82 -2.63
N THR A 27 26.64 -42.24 -1.69
CA THR A 27 26.20 -41.06 -0.94
C THR A 27 25.93 -39.92 -1.93
N GLY A 28 24.78 -39.26 -1.79
CA GLY A 28 24.41 -38.12 -2.62
C GLY A 28 23.16 -38.32 -3.46
N TRP A 29 23.04 -37.51 -4.51
CA TRP A 29 21.88 -37.44 -5.37
C TRP A 29 21.74 -38.67 -6.27
N VAL A 30 20.57 -39.30 -6.22
CA VAL A 30 20.19 -40.42 -7.09
C VAL A 30 18.85 -40.12 -7.74
N SER A 31 18.75 -40.33 -9.06
CA SER A 31 17.48 -40.22 -9.78
C SER A 31 16.77 -41.57 -9.78
N GLU A 32 15.58 -41.61 -9.21
CA GLU A 32 14.69 -42.76 -9.20
C GLU A 32 13.45 -42.50 -10.07
N GLN A 33 12.61 -43.52 -10.26
CA GLN A 33 11.33 -43.38 -10.98
C GLN A 33 10.38 -42.36 -10.31
N SER A 34 10.42 -42.24 -8.98
CA SER A 34 9.58 -41.31 -8.21
C SER A 34 10.13 -39.88 -8.19
N GLY A 35 11.37 -39.66 -8.62
CA GLY A 35 12.06 -38.38 -8.58
C GLY A 35 13.48 -38.48 -8.03
N TRP A 36 14.07 -37.33 -7.73
CA TRP A 36 15.40 -37.25 -7.12
C TRP A 36 15.32 -37.54 -5.62
N VAL A 37 16.23 -38.37 -5.11
CA VAL A 37 16.44 -38.61 -3.67
C VAL A 37 17.89 -38.31 -3.31
N TYR A 38 18.15 -38.12 -2.02
CA TYR A 38 19.52 -37.98 -1.51
C TYR A 38 19.80 -39.11 -0.53
N TYR A 39 20.88 -39.86 -0.74
CA TYR A 39 21.33 -40.89 0.18
C TYR A 39 22.40 -40.36 1.14
N ASP A 40 22.18 -40.54 2.44
CA ASP A 40 23.14 -40.22 3.49
C ASP A 40 24.31 -41.21 3.52
N THR A 41 25.35 -40.90 4.30
CA THR A 41 26.55 -41.75 4.42
C THR A 41 26.27 -43.15 4.98
N ASN A 42 25.13 -43.33 5.65
CA ASN A 42 24.65 -44.63 6.15
C ASN A 42 23.82 -45.40 5.11
N GLY A 43 23.66 -44.87 3.89
CA GLY A 43 22.87 -45.49 2.83
C GLY A 43 21.35 -45.34 2.98
N ALA A 44 20.86 -44.55 3.95
CA ALA A 44 19.45 -44.22 4.08
C ALA A 44 19.06 -43.01 3.20
N LYS A 45 17.79 -42.94 2.78
CA LYS A 45 17.25 -41.74 2.12
C LYS A 45 17.12 -40.61 3.15
N HIS A 46 17.71 -39.46 2.85
CA HIS A 46 17.57 -38.25 3.62
C HIS A 46 16.13 -37.74 3.57
N LYS A 47 15.64 -37.21 4.69
CA LYS A 47 14.27 -36.71 4.85
C LYS A 47 14.29 -35.35 5.51
N GLY A 48 13.44 -34.44 5.07
CA GLY A 48 13.39 -33.07 5.56
C GLY A 48 14.45 -32.19 4.93
N TRP A 49 14.93 -31.20 5.69
CA TRP A 49 15.87 -30.20 5.20
C TRP A 49 17.27 -30.75 5.00
N ILE A 50 17.84 -30.54 3.82
CA ILE A 50 19.25 -30.79 3.54
C ILE A 50 19.90 -29.56 2.93
N GLN A 51 21.10 -29.22 3.43
CA GLN A 51 21.93 -28.17 2.86
C GLN A 51 23.06 -28.79 2.06
N THR A 52 23.23 -28.32 0.83
CA THR A 52 24.33 -28.70 -0.05
C THR A 52 25.10 -27.45 -0.48
N LYS A 53 26.16 -27.62 -1.28
CA LYS A 53 26.86 -26.49 -1.92
C LYS A 53 25.97 -25.64 -2.82
N ASP A 54 24.89 -26.23 -3.37
CA ASP A 54 23.99 -25.57 -4.32
C ASP A 54 22.84 -24.83 -3.61
N GLY A 55 22.68 -25.06 -2.30
CA GLY A 55 21.65 -24.45 -1.47
C GLY A 55 20.87 -25.46 -0.64
N TYR A 56 19.73 -25.02 -0.11
CA TYR A 56 18.82 -25.82 0.69
C TYR A 56 17.80 -26.55 -0.18
N TYR A 57 17.49 -27.79 0.19
CA TYR A 57 16.47 -28.63 -0.41
C TYR A 57 15.55 -29.15 0.69
N TYR A 58 14.35 -29.59 0.31
CA TYR A 58 13.46 -30.31 1.19
C TYR A 58 13.08 -31.66 0.59
N MET A 59 13.46 -32.72 1.29
CA MET A 59 13.15 -34.10 0.94
C MET A 59 11.86 -34.49 1.65
N ASP A 60 10.89 -35.04 0.93
CA ASP A 60 9.60 -35.38 1.51
C ASP A 60 9.75 -36.38 2.66
N LEU A 61 9.04 -36.14 3.76
CA LEU A 61 9.19 -36.93 4.99
C LEU A 61 8.67 -38.36 4.83
N SER A 62 7.80 -38.62 3.86
CA SER A 62 7.24 -39.96 3.64
C SER A 62 8.24 -40.88 2.93
N ASP A 63 8.84 -40.43 1.84
CA ASP A 63 9.59 -41.28 0.90
C ASP A 63 11.00 -40.76 0.55
N GLY A 64 11.37 -39.55 1.00
CA GLY A 64 12.65 -38.93 0.70
C GLY A 64 12.74 -38.31 -0.70
N THR A 65 11.62 -38.14 -1.41
CA THR A 65 11.59 -37.52 -2.75
C THR A 65 11.80 -36.01 -2.66
N MET A 66 12.65 -35.46 -3.52
CA MET A 66 12.98 -34.03 -3.57
C MET A 66 11.76 -33.18 -3.94
N THR A 67 11.47 -32.18 -3.12
CA THR A 67 10.34 -31.27 -3.32
C THR A 67 10.65 -30.23 -4.40
N LYS A 68 9.62 -29.89 -5.18
CA LYS A 68 9.59 -28.76 -6.12
C LYS A 68 8.35 -27.90 -5.88
N GLY A 69 8.39 -26.64 -6.30
CA GLY A 69 7.29 -25.69 -6.17
C GLY A 69 7.02 -25.30 -4.71
N PHE A 70 5.78 -24.90 -4.44
CA PHE A 70 5.37 -24.48 -3.11
C PHE A 70 5.24 -25.67 -2.14
N LYS A 71 5.86 -25.54 -0.96
CA LYS A 71 5.73 -26.53 0.13
C LYS A 71 5.56 -25.82 1.46
N LYS A 72 4.58 -26.29 2.24
CA LYS A 72 4.38 -25.86 3.62
C LYS A 72 5.20 -26.77 4.54
N VAL A 73 6.08 -26.17 5.33
CA VAL A 73 6.93 -26.84 6.33
C VAL A 73 6.81 -26.05 7.63
N ASP A 74 6.45 -26.71 8.73
CA ASP A 74 6.32 -26.10 10.06
C ASP A 74 5.53 -24.78 10.05
N SER A 75 4.35 -24.81 9.43
CA SER A 75 3.44 -23.68 9.24
C SER A 75 3.90 -22.55 8.32
N LYS A 76 5.11 -22.61 7.75
CA LYS A 76 5.64 -21.62 6.79
C LYS A 76 5.64 -22.19 5.38
N TRP A 77 5.36 -21.34 4.40
CA TRP A 77 5.48 -21.70 2.99
C TRP A 77 6.88 -21.39 2.48
N TYR A 78 7.40 -22.27 1.63
CA TYR A 78 8.67 -22.15 0.93
C TYR A 78 8.43 -22.44 -0.56
N TYR A 79 9.37 -22.03 -1.41
CA TYR A 79 9.33 -22.34 -2.83
C TYR A 79 10.64 -23.02 -3.24
N PHE A 80 10.55 -24.19 -3.85
CA PHE A 80 11.69 -24.95 -4.37
C PHE A 80 11.68 -24.87 -5.90
N GLY A 81 12.80 -24.51 -6.51
CA GLY A 81 12.92 -24.42 -7.96
C GLY A 81 12.80 -25.78 -8.64
N GLU A 82 12.85 -25.78 -9.98
CA GLU A 82 12.83 -27.03 -10.76
C GLU A 82 14.00 -27.97 -10.47
N ASN A 83 15.12 -27.42 -10.00
CA ASN A 83 16.26 -28.18 -9.53
C ASN A 83 16.18 -28.54 -8.04
N GLY A 84 15.05 -28.27 -7.37
CA GLY A 84 14.84 -28.54 -5.94
C GLY A 84 15.49 -27.56 -4.96
N VAL A 85 16.29 -26.60 -5.46
CA VAL A 85 16.91 -25.59 -4.59
C VAL A 85 15.85 -24.59 -4.10
N MET A 86 15.81 -24.36 -2.80
CA MET A 86 14.96 -23.36 -2.15
C MET A 86 15.28 -21.97 -2.69
N LYS A 87 14.24 -21.25 -3.13
CA LYS A 87 14.35 -19.89 -3.65
C LYS A 87 14.17 -18.85 -2.54
N THR A 88 14.87 -17.74 -2.70
CA THR A 88 14.67 -16.49 -1.95
C THR A 88 14.44 -15.35 -2.95
N GLY A 89 13.92 -14.22 -2.47
CA GLY A 89 13.59 -13.07 -3.29
C GLY A 89 12.33 -13.27 -4.14
N TRP A 90 12.27 -12.55 -5.26
CA TRP A 90 11.13 -12.57 -6.17
C TRP A 90 11.03 -13.88 -6.95
N ILE A 91 9.83 -14.47 -6.95
CA ILE A 91 9.49 -15.67 -7.69
C ILE A 91 8.31 -15.34 -8.60
N LYS A 92 8.42 -15.72 -9.87
CA LYS A 92 7.30 -15.68 -10.82
C LYS A 92 6.84 -17.10 -11.09
N ASP A 93 5.60 -17.40 -10.71
CA ASP A 93 4.98 -18.70 -10.93
C ASP A 93 3.56 -18.50 -11.50
N ASN A 94 3.24 -19.22 -12.57
CA ASN A 94 1.97 -19.14 -13.30
C ASN A 94 1.46 -17.69 -13.54
N GLY A 95 2.36 -16.80 -13.96
CA GLY A 95 2.04 -15.38 -14.23
C GLY A 95 1.88 -14.49 -12.99
N LYS A 96 1.99 -15.04 -11.78
CA LYS A 96 1.86 -14.32 -10.50
C LYS A 96 3.23 -14.14 -9.85
N TRP A 97 3.37 -13.08 -9.05
CA TRP A 97 4.59 -12.77 -8.33
C TRP A 97 4.45 -13.08 -6.85
N TYR A 98 5.51 -13.63 -6.27
CA TYR A 98 5.65 -14.03 -4.88
C TYR A 98 7.01 -13.54 -4.35
N TYR A 99 7.16 -13.49 -3.02
CA TYR A 99 8.44 -13.12 -2.42
C TYR A 99 8.77 -14.03 -1.24
N CYS A 100 9.92 -14.69 -1.31
CA CYS A 100 10.50 -15.44 -0.20
C CYS A 100 11.56 -14.57 0.49
N LEU A 101 11.50 -14.47 1.81
CA LEU A 101 12.52 -13.81 2.63
C LEU A 101 13.86 -14.54 2.52
N GLU A 102 14.93 -13.96 3.07
CA GLU A 102 16.27 -14.57 3.06
C GLU A 102 16.30 -15.96 3.75
N ASN A 103 15.45 -16.17 4.75
CA ASN A 103 15.27 -17.47 5.39
C ASN A 103 14.40 -18.45 4.58
N GLY A 104 14.03 -18.11 3.34
CA GLY A 104 13.20 -18.91 2.43
C GLY A 104 11.69 -18.80 2.64
N SER A 105 11.22 -18.25 3.76
CA SER A 105 9.80 -18.21 4.06
C SER A 105 9.05 -17.21 3.16
N LEU A 106 7.92 -17.64 2.61
CA LEU A 106 7.03 -16.86 1.75
C LEU A 106 6.33 -15.76 2.57
N VAL A 107 6.36 -14.53 2.07
CA VAL A 107 5.61 -13.41 2.67
C VAL A 107 4.13 -13.52 2.30
N GLN A 108 3.26 -13.51 3.31
CA GLN A 108 1.80 -13.64 3.15
C GLN A 108 1.07 -12.63 4.03
N SER A 109 -0.06 -12.11 3.55
CA SER A 109 -0.92 -11.14 4.25
C SER A 109 -0.18 -9.94 4.85
N ASN A 110 0.92 -9.51 4.24
CA ASN A 110 1.80 -8.52 4.84
C ASN A 110 2.38 -7.54 3.82
N TRP A 111 2.73 -6.35 4.32
CA TRP A 111 3.54 -5.39 3.60
C TRP A 111 4.96 -5.92 3.43
N LEU A 112 5.53 -5.65 2.27
CA LEU A 112 6.91 -5.98 1.93
C LEU A 112 7.61 -4.69 1.51
N LYS A 113 8.69 -4.33 2.21
CA LYS A 113 9.54 -3.19 1.86
C LYS A 113 10.84 -3.67 1.26
N ILE A 114 11.19 -3.16 0.08
CA ILE A 114 12.46 -3.44 -0.61
C ILE A 114 13.02 -2.11 -1.11
N GLY A 115 14.13 -1.67 -0.51
CA GLY A 115 14.62 -0.31 -0.66
C GLY A 115 13.54 0.71 -0.25
N ASP A 116 13.27 1.68 -1.12
CA ASP A 116 12.22 2.69 -0.89
C ASP A 116 10.82 2.25 -1.38
N ASN A 117 10.70 1.04 -1.93
CA ASN A 117 9.46 0.56 -2.51
C ASN A 117 8.67 -0.30 -1.52
N TYR A 118 7.36 -0.14 -1.52
CA TYR A 118 6.43 -0.95 -0.74
C TYR A 118 5.57 -1.79 -1.67
N TYR A 119 5.36 -3.04 -1.30
CA TYR A 119 4.50 -4.01 -1.96
C TYR A 119 3.56 -4.58 -0.90
N TYR A 120 2.50 -5.25 -1.32
CA TYR A 120 1.67 -6.01 -0.40
C TYR A 120 1.42 -7.41 -0.94
N MET A 121 1.73 -8.42 -0.11
CA MET A 121 1.54 -9.82 -0.47
C MET A 121 0.20 -10.29 0.10
N ARG A 122 -0.65 -10.84 -0.76
CA ARG A 122 -1.99 -11.39 -0.44
C ARG A 122 -1.85 -12.57 0.55
N GLY A 123 -2.97 -13.03 1.09
CA GLY A 123 -2.97 -14.21 1.97
C GLY A 123 -2.44 -15.48 1.29
N THR A 124 -2.60 -15.60 -0.03
CA THR A 124 -2.00 -16.66 -0.85
C THR A 124 -0.51 -16.43 -1.19
N GLY A 125 0.08 -15.32 -0.74
CA GLY A 125 1.44 -14.90 -1.07
C GLY A 125 1.56 -14.15 -2.39
N GLU A 126 0.47 -14.00 -3.15
CA GLU A 126 0.48 -13.28 -4.43
C GLU A 126 0.67 -11.77 -4.24
N MET A 127 1.55 -11.17 -5.01
CA MET A 127 1.79 -9.72 -5.02
C MET A 127 0.53 -8.98 -5.49
N ALA A 128 0.12 -7.96 -4.74
CA ALA A 128 -1.01 -7.13 -5.10
C ALA A 128 -0.67 -6.18 -6.25
N THR A 129 -1.65 -6.00 -7.15
CA THR A 129 -1.71 -4.95 -8.16
C THR A 129 -3.12 -4.35 -8.15
N GLY A 130 -3.26 -3.14 -8.70
CA GLY A 130 -4.51 -2.40 -8.77
C GLY A 130 -4.95 -1.80 -7.44
N TRP A 131 -6.22 -1.39 -7.40
CA TRP A 131 -6.87 -0.86 -6.20
C TRP A 131 -7.09 -1.96 -5.16
N ARG A 132 -6.89 -1.61 -3.89
CA ARG A 132 -7.15 -2.52 -2.78
C ARG A 132 -7.63 -1.80 -1.54
N ASP A 133 -8.76 -2.25 -1.01
CA ASP A 133 -9.22 -1.92 0.33
C ASP A 133 -8.47 -2.78 1.35
N MET A 134 -7.87 -2.12 2.34
CA MET A 134 -7.18 -2.74 3.46
C MET A 134 -7.66 -2.04 4.73
N HIS A 135 -8.70 -2.61 5.34
CA HIS A 135 -9.33 -2.14 6.57
C HIS A 135 -9.90 -0.71 6.47
N GLY A 136 -10.68 -0.44 5.43
CA GLY A 136 -11.35 0.85 5.21
C GLY A 136 -10.44 1.93 4.64
N SER A 137 -9.23 1.57 4.21
CA SER A 137 -8.29 2.44 3.53
C SER A 137 -7.96 1.86 2.17
N TRP A 138 -8.15 2.67 1.12
CA TRP A 138 -7.79 2.27 -0.24
C TRP A 138 -6.33 2.58 -0.54
N TYR A 139 -5.65 1.63 -1.17
CA TYR A 139 -4.30 1.75 -1.69
C TYR A 139 -4.32 1.41 -3.17
N TYR A 140 -3.38 1.97 -3.93
CA TYR A 140 -3.18 1.59 -5.33
C TYR A 140 -1.79 0.98 -5.51
N PHE A 141 -1.74 -0.26 -5.98
CA PHE A 141 -0.51 -0.94 -6.37
C PHE A 141 -0.37 -0.87 -7.88
N LYS A 142 0.76 -0.35 -8.36
CA LYS A 142 1.06 -0.29 -9.80
C LYS A 142 1.14 -1.70 -10.42
N PRO A 143 1.16 -1.81 -11.76
CA PRO A 143 1.36 -3.10 -12.44
C PRO A 143 2.64 -3.85 -12.02
N ASP A 144 3.68 -3.11 -11.63
CA ASP A 144 4.94 -3.65 -11.09
C ASP A 144 4.84 -4.01 -9.59
N GLY A 145 3.66 -3.91 -8.99
CA GLY A 145 3.36 -4.21 -7.58
C GLY A 145 3.72 -3.13 -6.58
N ARG A 146 4.41 -2.07 -7.00
CA ARG A 146 4.81 -1.01 -6.07
C ARG A 146 3.62 -0.15 -5.69
N CYS A 147 3.43 0.09 -4.40
CA CYS A 147 2.44 1.00 -3.84
C CYS A 147 2.66 2.41 -4.41
N ALA A 148 1.57 3.06 -4.82
CA ALA A 148 1.58 4.42 -5.30
C ALA A 148 1.43 5.42 -4.14
N PHE A 149 2.00 6.60 -4.35
CA PHE A 149 1.98 7.73 -3.45
C PHE A 149 1.77 9.00 -4.29
N LYS A 150 1.30 10.06 -3.64
CA LYS A 150 1.03 11.38 -4.23
C LYS A 150 0.03 11.32 -5.39
N TRP A 151 0.10 12.28 -6.30
CA TRP A 151 -0.78 12.38 -7.46
C TRP A 151 -0.66 11.16 -8.36
N ARG A 152 -1.82 10.60 -8.72
CA ARG A 152 -1.90 9.53 -9.69
C ARG A 152 -3.11 9.71 -10.59
N GLU A 153 -2.86 9.72 -11.90
CA GLU A 153 -3.90 9.62 -12.91
C GLU A 153 -4.16 8.15 -13.24
N LEU A 154 -5.43 7.73 -13.18
CA LEU A 154 -5.89 6.40 -13.53
C LEU A 154 -7.19 6.53 -14.33
N ASN A 155 -7.20 6.00 -15.55
CA ASN A 155 -8.39 6.02 -16.43
C ASN A 155 -9.00 7.43 -16.59
N GLY A 156 -8.15 8.45 -16.77
CA GLY A 156 -8.56 9.85 -16.93
C GLY A 156 -9.10 10.52 -15.65
N ARG A 157 -8.89 9.91 -14.48
CA ARG A 157 -9.26 10.48 -13.17
C ARG A 157 -8.03 10.64 -12.31
N TRP A 158 -7.97 11.76 -11.58
CA TRP A 158 -6.87 12.06 -10.67
C TRP A 158 -7.20 11.64 -9.24
N TYR A 159 -6.23 11.03 -8.57
CA TYR A 159 -6.30 10.58 -7.19
C TYR A 159 -5.11 11.13 -6.41
N TRP A 160 -5.29 11.38 -5.12
CA TRP A 160 -4.19 11.69 -4.21
C TRP A 160 -4.00 10.56 -3.20
N LEU A 161 -2.85 9.89 -3.29
CA LEU A 161 -2.42 8.89 -2.34
C LEU A 161 -1.51 9.60 -1.32
N GLY A 162 -1.83 9.52 -0.03
CA GLY A 162 -1.04 10.13 1.03
C GLY A 162 0.39 9.60 1.10
N THR A 163 1.21 10.20 1.95
CA THR A 163 2.57 9.68 2.25
C THR A 163 2.53 8.30 2.90
N ASP A 164 1.41 7.95 3.52
CA ASP A 164 1.09 6.62 4.05
C ASP A 164 0.50 5.67 3.00
N GLY A 165 0.46 6.07 1.72
CA GLY A 165 -0.09 5.29 0.60
C GLY A 165 -1.62 5.27 0.53
N LYS A 166 -2.32 5.80 1.54
CA LYS A 166 -3.78 5.80 1.60
C LYS A 166 -4.37 6.83 0.65
N MET A 167 -5.35 6.41 -0.15
CA MET A 167 -6.18 7.30 -0.96
C MET A 167 -6.91 8.30 -0.06
N LYS A 168 -6.83 9.58 -0.41
CA LYS A 168 -7.55 10.64 0.28
C LYS A 168 -8.88 10.93 -0.41
N THR A 169 -9.84 11.38 0.39
CA THR A 169 -11.18 11.79 -0.01
C THR A 169 -11.50 13.15 0.62
N GLY A 170 -12.55 13.81 0.14
CA GLY A 170 -12.99 15.12 0.64
C GLY A 170 -11.98 16.24 0.36
N TRP A 171 -12.05 17.30 1.16
CA TRP A 171 -11.16 18.45 1.07
C TRP A 171 -9.73 18.09 1.48
N GLN A 172 -8.77 18.42 0.63
CA GLN A 172 -7.34 18.23 0.89
C GLN A 172 -6.57 19.48 0.48
N GLN A 173 -5.66 19.93 1.33
CA GLN A 173 -4.70 20.97 0.97
C GLN A 173 -3.39 20.30 0.56
N ILE A 174 -3.00 20.50 -0.70
CA ILE A 174 -1.80 19.91 -1.31
C ILE A 174 -0.97 21.06 -1.86
N ASP A 175 0.24 21.22 -1.34
CA ASP A 175 1.19 22.27 -1.72
C ASP A 175 0.55 23.68 -1.73
N GLY A 176 -0.24 23.98 -0.69
CA GLY A 176 -0.93 25.27 -0.51
C GLY A 176 -2.25 25.43 -1.27
N THR A 177 -2.56 24.53 -2.20
CA THR A 177 -3.78 24.56 -3.02
C THR A 177 -4.83 23.59 -2.46
N TYR A 178 -6.09 24.01 -2.39
CA TYR A 178 -7.19 23.14 -1.97
C TYR A 178 -7.76 22.38 -3.15
N TYR A 179 -7.95 21.08 -2.98
CA TYR A 179 -8.60 20.17 -3.90
C TYR A 179 -9.74 19.46 -3.16
N TYR A 180 -10.71 18.96 -3.92
CA TYR A 180 -11.76 18.11 -3.38
C TYR A 180 -11.76 16.77 -4.09
N PHE A 181 -11.70 15.68 -3.34
CA PHE A 181 -11.79 14.33 -3.85
C PHE A 181 -13.16 13.73 -3.47
N SER A 182 -13.78 13.01 -4.39
CA SER A 182 -15.06 12.34 -4.15
C SER A 182 -14.91 11.24 -3.08
N ALA A 183 -16.03 10.63 -2.67
CA ALA A 183 -16.01 9.43 -1.82
C ALA A 183 -15.29 8.23 -2.48
N ALA A 184 -15.28 8.18 -3.82
CA ALA A 184 -14.51 7.20 -4.60
C ALA A 184 -13.05 7.64 -4.83
N GLY A 185 -12.65 8.80 -4.31
CA GLY A 185 -11.28 9.33 -4.33
C GLY A 185 -10.87 10.05 -5.60
N ASP A 186 -11.72 10.14 -6.62
CA ASP A 186 -11.44 10.94 -7.81
C ASP A 186 -11.56 12.45 -7.53
N MET A 187 -10.58 13.21 -8.01
CA MET A 187 -10.52 14.67 -7.88
C MET A 187 -11.66 15.32 -8.65
N LYS A 188 -12.40 16.21 -7.99
CA LYS A 188 -13.46 17.00 -8.62
C LYS A 188 -12.89 18.20 -9.33
N THR A 189 -13.42 18.45 -10.51
CA THR A 189 -13.28 19.68 -11.29
C THR A 189 -14.65 20.32 -11.50
N GLY A 190 -14.68 21.60 -11.83
CA GLY A 190 -15.90 22.37 -12.03
C GLY A 190 -16.64 22.71 -10.72
N TRP A 191 -17.96 22.85 -10.83
CA TRP A 191 -18.81 23.26 -9.71
C TRP A 191 -18.89 22.21 -8.60
N LEU A 192 -18.73 22.66 -7.36
CA LEU A 192 -18.91 21.87 -6.15
C LEU A 192 -19.83 22.63 -5.18
N SER A 193 -20.68 21.91 -4.45
CA SER A 193 -21.47 22.47 -3.36
C SER A 193 -21.45 21.54 -2.15
N ASP A 194 -21.38 22.14 -0.96
CA ASP A 194 -21.49 21.44 0.32
C ASP A 194 -22.91 21.55 0.92
N GLY A 195 -23.88 22.07 0.15
CA GLY A 195 -25.25 22.34 0.58
C GLY A 195 -25.48 23.76 1.12
N THR A 196 -24.43 24.47 1.54
CA THR A 196 -24.52 25.87 2.03
C THR A 196 -23.78 26.83 1.10
N ASN A 197 -22.58 26.44 0.70
CA ASN A 197 -21.68 27.22 -0.14
C ASN A 197 -21.51 26.54 -1.50
N ARG A 198 -21.13 27.35 -2.49
CA ARG A 198 -20.71 26.88 -3.81
C ARG A 198 -19.25 27.24 -4.01
N TYR A 199 -18.52 26.33 -4.64
CA TYR A 199 -17.11 26.44 -4.95
C TYR A 199 -16.93 26.16 -6.44
N TYR A 200 -15.85 26.70 -7.02
CA TYR A 200 -15.42 26.30 -8.35
C TYR A 200 -14.02 25.68 -8.27
N MET A 201 -13.96 24.38 -8.52
CA MET A 201 -12.71 23.66 -8.71
C MET A 201 -12.26 23.89 -10.14
N ASP A 202 -11.04 24.37 -10.35
CA ASP A 202 -10.54 24.70 -11.67
C ASP A 202 -10.67 23.51 -12.63
N SER A 203 -11.16 23.77 -13.85
CA SER A 203 -11.49 22.70 -14.79
C SER A 203 -10.26 21.98 -15.35
N GLN A 204 -9.08 22.61 -15.28
CA GLN A 204 -7.84 22.05 -15.82
C GLN A 204 -7.03 21.33 -14.75
N ASN A 205 -6.88 21.95 -13.58
CA ASN A 205 -6.02 21.42 -12.52
C ASN A 205 -6.77 20.97 -11.25
N GLY A 206 -8.05 21.27 -11.10
CA GLY A 206 -8.86 20.89 -9.94
C GLY A 206 -8.63 21.73 -8.68
N GLY A 207 -7.76 22.73 -8.72
CA GLY A 207 -7.53 23.64 -7.60
C GLY A 207 -8.73 24.55 -7.35
N MET A 208 -9.09 24.76 -6.08
CA MET A 208 -10.20 25.62 -5.71
C MET A 208 -9.93 27.08 -6.10
N SER A 209 -10.92 27.73 -6.72
CA SER A 209 -10.83 29.13 -7.14
C SER A 209 -11.03 30.10 -5.97
N TYR A 210 -10.36 31.25 -6.08
CA TYR A 210 -10.47 32.38 -5.16
C TYR A 210 -10.60 33.68 -5.96
N GLY A 211 -11.21 34.70 -5.37
CA GLY A 211 -11.32 36.02 -5.99
C GLY A 211 -12.12 35.99 -7.30
N TRP A 212 -11.75 36.88 -8.22
CA TRP A 212 -12.37 36.94 -9.54
C TRP A 212 -11.95 35.75 -10.42
N LYS A 213 -12.93 35.03 -10.95
CA LYS A 213 -12.73 33.96 -11.93
C LYS A 213 -13.75 34.10 -13.05
N GLN A 214 -13.27 34.01 -14.29
CA GLN A 214 -14.16 33.91 -15.45
C GLN A 214 -14.50 32.44 -15.69
N ILE A 215 -15.79 32.13 -15.75
CA ILE A 215 -16.35 30.79 -15.97
C ILE A 215 -17.39 30.94 -17.09
N ASP A 216 -17.20 30.23 -18.21
CA ASP A 216 -18.05 30.31 -19.40
C ASP A 216 -18.30 31.76 -19.88
N GLY A 217 -17.24 32.57 -19.88
CA GLY A 217 -17.28 33.97 -20.30
C GLY A 217 -17.86 34.96 -19.27
N ARG A 218 -18.35 34.49 -18.12
CA ARG A 218 -18.95 35.33 -17.08
C ARG A 218 -18.03 35.44 -15.86
N TRP A 219 -17.87 36.64 -15.33
CA TRP A 219 -17.12 36.86 -14.10
C TRP A 219 -17.93 36.43 -12.89
N MET A 220 -17.28 35.73 -11.97
CA MET A 220 -17.79 35.35 -10.66
C MET A 220 -16.74 35.69 -9.61
N CYS A 221 -17.17 35.92 -8.38
CA CYS A 221 -16.28 36.30 -7.28
C CYS A 221 -16.35 35.25 -6.17
N PHE A 222 -15.21 34.82 -5.67
CA PHE A 222 -15.07 33.86 -4.57
C PHE A 222 -14.30 34.49 -3.41
N ASN A 223 -14.71 34.24 -2.17
CA ASN A 223 -13.98 34.76 -1.01
C ASN A 223 -12.70 33.96 -0.69
N GLU A 224 -12.03 34.32 0.41
CA GLU A 224 -10.78 33.68 0.86
C GLU A 224 -10.93 32.19 1.25
N ASN A 225 -12.17 31.75 1.51
CA ASN A 225 -12.53 30.35 1.77
C ASN A 225 -13.01 29.64 0.49
N GLY A 226 -12.99 30.31 -0.66
CA GLY A 226 -13.46 29.77 -1.94
C GLY A 226 -14.98 29.76 -2.10
N HIS A 227 -15.74 30.41 -1.20
CA HIS A 227 -17.19 30.47 -1.31
C HIS A 227 -17.58 31.47 -2.39
N MET A 228 -18.43 31.05 -3.30
CA MET A 228 -19.01 31.89 -4.34
C MET A 228 -19.86 33.00 -3.70
N MET A 229 -19.58 34.23 -4.09
CA MET A 229 -20.27 35.41 -3.60
C MET A 229 -21.50 35.73 -4.46
N THR A 230 -22.52 36.28 -3.81
CA THR A 230 -23.73 36.83 -4.44
C THR A 230 -24.05 38.19 -3.79
N GLY A 231 -24.90 38.99 -4.42
CA GLY A 231 -25.27 40.32 -3.97
C GLY A 231 -24.14 41.35 -4.09
N TRP A 232 -24.20 42.37 -3.25
CA TRP A 232 -23.21 43.45 -3.21
C TRP A 232 -21.89 43.00 -2.59
N VAL A 233 -20.80 43.15 -3.33
CA VAL A 233 -19.44 42.90 -2.82
C VAL A 233 -18.54 44.11 -3.00
N LYS A 234 -17.59 44.26 -2.09
CA LYS A 234 -16.53 45.26 -2.16
C LYS A 234 -15.18 44.56 -2.34
N VAL A 235 -14.51 44.84 -3.47
CA VAL A 235 -13.19 44.29 -3.82
C VAL A 235 -12.26 45.44 -4.18
N ASN A 236 -11.11 45.55 -3.51
CA ASN A 236 -10.12 46.62 -3.74
C ASN A 236 -10.74 48.04 -3.79
N ASN A 237 -11.61 48.33 -2.81
CA ASN A 237 -12.34 49.59 -2.68
C ASN A 237 -13.33 49.94 -3.82
N LYS A 238 -13.65 48.99 -4.69
CA LYS A 238 -14.70 49.11 -5.70
C LYS A 238 -15.89 48.21 -5.35
N LEU A 239 -17.09 48.68 -5.66
CA LEU A 239 -18.35 47.95 -5.43
C LEU A 239 -18.78 47.24 -6.71
N TYR A 240 -19.26 46.01 -6.56
CA TYR A 240 -19.78 45.17 -7.65
C TYR A 240 -21.06 44.49 -7.19
N TYR A 241 -21.90 44.09 -8.14
CA TYR A 241 -23.08 43.27 -7.85
C TYR A 241 -22.99 41.92 -8.57
N LEU A 242 -23.17 40.85 -7.81
CA LEU A 242 -23.21 39.48 -8.28
C LEU A 242 -24.66 39.02 -8.20
N GLY A 243 -25.22 38.51 -9.30
CA GLY A 243 -26.56 37.91 -9.29
C GLY A 243 -26.67 36.74 -8.32
N THR A 244 -27.88 36.26 -8.09
CA THR A 244 -28.14 35.05 -7.27
C THR A 244 -27.49 33.80 -7.86
N ASP A 245 -27.22 33.79 -9.16
CA ASP A 245 -26.45 32.76 -9.85
C ASP A 245 -24.93 32.95 -9.75
N GLY A 246 -24.48 34.02 -9.09
CA GLY A 246 -23.09 34.40 -8.86
C GLY A 246 -22.43 35.15 -10.02
N LYS A 247 -23.16 35.46 -11.10
CA LYS A 247 -22.59 36.18 -12.25
C LYS A 247 -22.52 37.67 -11.96
N MET A 248 -21.39 38.28 -12.26
CA MET A 248 -21.19 39.73 -12.17
C MET A 248 -22.08 40.45 -13.18
N VAL A 249 -22.68 41.54 -12.70
CA VAL A 249 -23.38 42.53 -13.52
C VAL A 249 -22.36 43.55 -14.04
N ALA A 250 -22.41 43.82 -15.34
CA ALA A 250 -21.51 44.75 -16.01
C ALA A 250 -22.18 45.36 -17.23
N ASP A 251 -21.74 46.56 -17.60
CA ASP A 251 -22.18 47.30 -18.78
C ASP A 251 -23.70 47.48 -18.86
N THR A 252 -24.33 47.78 -17.73
CA THR A 252 -25.80 47.87 -17.64
C THR A 252 -26.24 48.69 -16.43
N THR A 253 -27.55 48.98 -16.41
CA THR A 253 -28.26 49.45 -15.22
C THR A 253 -29.05 48.29 -14.63
N LEU A 254 -28.95 48.08 -13.32
CA LEU A 254 -29.75 47.10 -12.59
C LEU A 254 -30.61 47.80 -11.54
N THR A 255 -31.89 47.44 -11.47
CA THR A 255 -32.80 47.92 -10.42
C THR A 255 -32.93 46.85 -9.32
N ILE A 256 -32.61 47.21 -8.08
CA ILE A 256 -32.73 46.37 -6.88
C ILE A 256 -33.63 47.12 -5.90
N ASP A 257 -34.73 46.50 -5.46
CA ASP A 257 -35.71 47.09 -4.53
C ASP A 257 -36.17 48.51 -4.93
N GLY A 258 -36.36 48.73 -6.24
CA GLY A 258 -36.81 50.00 -6.81
C GLY A 258 -35.71 51.06 -7.01
N VAL A 259 -34.47 50.79 -6.60
CA VAL A 259 -33.33 51.69 -6.79
C VAL A 259 -32.49 51.23 -7.98
N SER A 260 -32.16 52.15 -8.88
CA SER A 260 -31.35 51.85 -10.08
C SER A 260 -29.87 52.12 -9.84
N TYR A 261 -29.03 51.16 -10.22
CA TYR A 261 -27.58 51.18 -10.06
C TYR A 261 -26.89 50.99 -11.41
N HIS A 262 -25.97 51.89 -11.76
CA HIS A 262 -25.23 51.85 -13.02
C HIS A 262 -23.87 51.16 -12.82
N PHE A 263 -23.54 50.21 -13.71
CA PHE A 263 -22.28 49.46 -13.69
C PHE A 263 -21.54 49.66 -15.01
N ASP A 264 -20.23 49.95 -14.93
CA ASP A 264 -19.38 50.08 -16.10
C ASP A 264 -19.03 48.72 -16.73
N GLY A 265 -18.27 48.74 -17.84
CA GLY A 265 -17.83 47.52 -18.54
C GLY A 265 -16.94 46.59 -17.72
N SER A 266 -16.35 47.06 -16.62
CA SER A 266 -15.61 46.23 -15.65
C SER A 266 -16.51 45.64 -14.56
N GLY A 267 -17.79 46.00 -14.55
CA GLY A 267 -18.77 45.65 -13.52
C GLY A 267 -18.68 46.51 -12.27
N ALA A 268 -17.83 47.55 -12.25
CA ALA A 268 -17.74 48.44 -11.11
C ALA A 268 -18.96 49.36 -11.09
N TYR A 269 -19.60 49.45 -9.93
CA TYR A 269 -20.66 50.41 -9.68
C TYR A 269 -20.11 51.84 -9.74
N THR A 270 -20.75 52.71 -10.51
CA THR A 270 -20.29 54.08 -10.78
C THR A 270 -21.00 55.16 -9.94
N GLY A 271 -21.89 54.77 -9.02
CA GLY A 271 -22.54 55.72 -8.11
C GLY A 271 -21.78 55.91 -6.79
N GLY A 272 -22.36 56.71 -5.88
CA GLY A 272 -21.71 57.11 -4.62
C GLY A 272 -21.57 56.01 -3.55
N ASN A 273 -20.88 56.33 -2.45
CA ASN A 273 -20.29 55.35 -1.52
C ASN A 273 -21.22 54.67 -0.50
N ASN A 274 -22.55 54.86 -0.56
CA ASN A 274 -23.47 54.36 0.48
C ASN A 274 -24.22 53.09 0.06
N VAL A 275 -23.49 52.03 -0.25
CA VAL A 275 -24.07 50.69 -0.46
C VAL A 275 -23.43 49.71 0.51
N ALA A 276 -24.25 49.06 1.34
CA ALA A 276 -23.79 47.99 2.21
C ALA A 276 -23.36 46.78 1.35
N ALA A 277 -22.12 46.36 1.51
CA ALA A 277 -21.53 45.31 0.68
C ALA A 277 -20.64 44.39 1.53
N THR A 278 -20.58 43.12 1.15
CA THR A 278 -19.65 42.17 1.76
C THR A 278 -18.24 42.45 1.27
N GLU A 279 -17.30 42.69 2.18
CA GLU A 279 -15.89 42.80 1.82
C GLU A 279 -15.34 41.44 1.39
N VAL A 280 -14.75 41.40 0.21
CA VAL A 280 -14.07 40.22 -0.31
C VAL A 280 -12.58 40.52 -0.38
N ARG A 281 -11.82 39.82 0.46
CA ARG A 281 -10.35 39.90 0.45
C ARG A 281 -9.81 38.93 -0.58
N LEU A 282 -9.09 39.48 -1.55
CA LEU A 282 -8.35 38.66 -2.51
C LEU A 282 -7.11 38.11 -1.80
N ARG A 283 -6.90 36.79 -1.84
CA ARG A 283 -5.61 36.21 -1.45
C ARG A 283 -4.53 36.87 -2.30
N LYS A 284 -3.49 37.44 -1.67
CA LYS A 284 -2.27 37.80 -2.40
C LYS A 284 -1.79 36.52 -3.08
N ALA A 285 -1.58 36.57 -4.40
CA ALA A 285 -0.90 35.48 -5.10
C ALA A 285 0.36 35.15 -4.30
N SER A 286 0.52 33.90 -3.88
CA SER A 286 1.73 33.46 -3.20
C SER A 286 2.88 33.52 -4.21
N GLY A 287 3.49 34.69 -4.31
CA GLY A 287 4.83 34.82 -4.86
C GLY A 287 5.72 33.91 -4.04
N GLY A 288 6.29 32.89 -4.68
CA GLY A 288 7.31 32.08 -4.07
C GLY A 288 8.44 33.00 -3.62
N GLN A 289 8.63 33.13 -2.31
CA GLN A 289 9.77 33.82 -1.76
C GLN A 289 10.61 32.80 -1.00
N SER A 290 11.68 32.41 -1.70
CA SER A 290 12.88 31.80 -1.17
C SER A 290 13.37 32.57 0.06
N GLY A 291 13.87 31.83 1.04
CA GLY A 291 14.04 32.28 2.42
C GLY A 291 15.00 33.44 2.65
N SER A 292 14.81 34.07 3.80
CA SER A 292 15.87 34.63 4.61
C SER A 292 15.50 34.51 6.09
N THR A 293 16.45 34.01 6.84
CA THR A 293 16.50 33.72 8.27
C THR A 293 16.18 34.91 9.18
N GLY A 294 15.53 34.67 10.32
CA GLY A 294 15.53 35.61 11.43
C GLY A 294 14.46 35.42 12.52
N GLN A 295 14.81 34.58 13.51
CA GLN A 295 14.44 34.67 14.94
C GLN A 295 12.97 34.60 15.44
N SER A 296 12.73 33.49 16.15
CA SER A 296 12.12 33.35 17.49
C SER A 296 10.95 34.25 17.90
N GLY A 297 9.78 33.64 18.04
CA GLY A 297 8.66 34.14 18.83
C GLY A 297 7.68 33.02 19.13
N SER A 298 7.72 32.52 20.36
CA SER A 298 6.78 31.58 20.95
C SER A 298 5.36 32.15 21.00
N ALA A 299 4.36 31.47 20.42
CA ALA A 299 2.97 31.54 20.88
C ALA A 299 2.04 30.49 20.20
N SER A 300 1.39 29.70 21.06
CA SER A 300 0.02 29.19 20.98
C SER A 300 -0.53 28.67 19.64
N SER A 301 -0.67 27.35 19.56
CA SER A 301 -1.49 26.63 18.60
C SER A 301 -2.98 26.93 18.81
N SER A 302 -3.56 27.84 18.01
CA SER A 302 -5.00 27.91 17.81
C SER A 302 -5.40 26.98 16.67
N ARG A 303 -6.12 25.94 17.04
CA ARG A 303 -6.84 25.05 16.12
C ARG A 303 -7.90 25.88 15.39
N SER A 304 -7.95 25.80 14.07
CA SER A 304 -9.09 26.27 13.29
C SER A 304 -9.75 25.07 12.63
N ASP A 305 -11.03 24.93 12.93
CA ASP A 305 -11.88 23.80 12.64
C ASP A 305 -12.17 23.68 11.12
N ALA A 306 -11.97 22.48 10.58
CA ALA A 306 -12.59 22.06 9.32
C ALA A 306 -14.04 21.62 9.61
N PRO A 307 -15.05 21.97 8.78
CA PRO A 307 -16.41 21.52 9.01
C PRO A 307 -16.51 20.02 8.71
N GLY A 308 -17.00 19.27 9.70
CA GLY A 308 -16.94 17.82 9.72
C GLY A 308 -17.99 17.11 8.87
N SER A 309 -17.68 15.86 8.55
CA SER A 309 -18.66 14.81 8.25
C SER A 309 -18.57 13.75 9.34
N ARG A 310 -19.64 13.63 10.14
CA ARG A 310 -19.85 12.57 11.12
C ARG A 310 -19.98 11.23 10.39
N SER A 311 -19.20 10.23 10.80
CA SER A 311 -19.55 8.82 10.59
C SER A 311 -19.79 8.16 11.94
N SER A 312 -20.95 7.52 12.05
CA SER A 312 -21.50 6.83 13.21
C SER A 312 -20.57 5.74 13.77
N ARG A 313 -20.49 5.70 15.11
CA ARG A 313 -19.88 4.61 15.88
C ARG A 313 -20.75 3.36 15.81
N GLY A 314 -20.17 2.27 15.32
CA GLY A 314 -20.59 0.90 15.63
C GLY A 314 -19.50 0.25 16.48
N SER A 315 -19.87 -0.15 17.69
CA SER A 315 -19.02 -0.85 18.67
C SER A 315 -18.91 -2.34 18.33
N GLY A 316 -17.71 -2.90 18.37
CA GLY A 316 -17.51 -4.37 18.34
C GLY A 316 -16.08 -4.80 18.01
N GLN A 317 -15.32 -5.08 19.07
CA GLN A 317 -14.26 -6.10 19.24
C GLN A 317 -13.13 -6.30 18.20
N ASP A 318 -11.91 -6.25 18.73
CA ASP A 318 -10.64 -6.83 18.28
C ASP A 318 -10.28 -6.69 16.79
N SER A 319 -9.38 -5.74 16.48
CA SER A 319 -8.74 -5.72 15.16
C SER A 319 -7.26 -5.35 15.24
N ASP A 320 -6.48 -6.32 14.76
CA ASP A 320 -5.05 -6.25 14.57
C ASP A 320 -4.73 -5.16 13.53
N ALA A 321 -4.23 -4.02 14.01
CA ALA A 321 -3.98 -2.86 13.18
C ALA A 321 -2.74 -3.04 12.30
N THR A 322 -2.92 -3.54 11.06
CA THR A 322 -1.86 -3.45 10.04
C THR A 322 -1.63 -1.99 9.68
N SER A 323 -0.51 -1.46 10.14
CA SER A 323 -0.11 -0.08 9.91
C SER A 323 0.30 0.07 8.43
N GLY A 324 -0.15 1.13 7.75
CA GLY A 324 0.21 1.38 6.35
C GLY A 324 1.72 1.60 6.14
N PRO A 325 2.20 1.63 4.89
CA PRO A 325 3.60 1.86 4.57
C PRO A 325 4.07 3.19 5.19
N GLY A 326 5.10 3.13 6.03
CA GLY A 326 5.65 4.32 6.70
C GLY A 326 5.07 4.66 8.07
N VAL A 327 4.15 3.87 8.64
CA VAL A 327 3.78 4.00 10.05
C VAL A 327 4.76 3.19 10.89
N SER A 328 5.74 3.88 11.49
CA SER A 328 6.67 3.26 12.44
C SER A 328 5.91 2.77 13.68
N ARG A 329 5.76 1.46 13.84
CA ARG A 329 5.65 0.85 15.18
C ARG A 329 7.07 0.75 15.74
N SER A 330 7.43 1.63 16.64
CA SER A 330 8.53 1.40 17.58
C SER A 330 8.13 0.20 18.44
N GLY A 331 8.61 -1.00 18.09
CA GLY A 331 8.27 -2.21 18.84
C GLY A 331 8.34 -3.48 18.01
N ALA A 332 9.51 -3.80 17.47
CA ALA A 332 9.89 -5.17 17.20
C ALA A 332 11.34 -5.33 17.66
N SER A 333 11.44 -5.77 18.91
CA SER A 333 12.63 -6.27 19.58
C SER A 333 13.56 -7.03 18.62
N SER A 334 14.76 -6.51 18.41
CA SER A 334 15.93 -7.30 18.08
C SER A 334 16.30 -8.11 19.34
N GLY A 335 15.62 -9.24 19.53
CA GLY A 335 15.99 -10.23 20.52
C GLY A 335 17.26 -10.95 20.06
N ASN A 336 18.40 -10.40 20.43
CA ASN A 336 19.68 -11.08 20.41
C ASN A 336 19.62 -12.22 21.44
N SER A 337 19.55 -13.48 21.00
CA SER A 337 19.89 -14.62 21.85
C SER A 337 21.09 -15.34 21.25
N SER A 338 22.26 -14.85 21.61
CA SER A 338 23.48 -15.65 21.70
C SER A 338 23.25 -16.78 22.71
N GLY A 339 23.20 -18.02 22.23
CA GLY A 339 23.12 -19.23 23.04
C GLY A 339 24.04 -20.28 22.44
N ASN A 340 25.19 -20.42 23.10
CA ASN A 340 26.33 -21.24 22.75
C ASN A 340 26.01 -22.75 22.59
N ALA A 341 26.91 -23.42 21.89
CA ALA A 341 27.03 -24.86 21.71
C ALA A 341 26.86 -25.68 23.00
N GLY A 342 26.31 -26.89 22.87
CA GLY A 342 26.27 -27.89 23.92
C GLY A 342 25.96 -29.27 23.37
N ALA A 343 26.95 -30.15 23.48
CA ALA A 343 26.96 -31.53 23.03
C ALA A 343 25.92 -32.43 23.72
N ALA A 344 25.79 -33.65 23.18
CA ALA A 344 25.08 -34.80 23.75
C ALA A 344 25.37 -35.04 25.24
N PRO A 345 24.56 -35.90 25.88
CA PRO A 345 25.18 -37.19 26.22
C PRO A 345 24.31 -38.42 25.94
N GLU A 346 25.04 -39.51 25.76
CA GLU A 346 24.62 -40.91 25.82
C GLU A 346 23.95 -41.26 27.17
N GLY A 347 23.11 -42.30 27.13
CA GLY A 347 22.29 -42.73 28.27
C GLY A 347 23.02 -43.55 29.34
N TRP A 348 22.26 -43.99 30.34
CA TRP A 348 22.39 -45.28 31.06
C TRP A 348 21.10 -45.55 31.85
N GLN A 349 20.73 -46.83 31.85
CA GLN A 349 19.58 -47.55 32.46
C GLN A 349 18.22 -47.50 31.74
#